data_AF-A0A914YF09-F1
#
_entry.id   AF-A0A914YF09-F1
#
_cell.length_a   1.000
_cell.length_b   1.000
_cell.length_c   1.000
_cell.angle_alpha   90.00
_cell.angle_beta   90.00
_cell.angle_gamma   90.00
#
_symmetry.space_group_name_H-M   'P 1'
#
loop_
_entity.id
_entity.type
_entity.pdbx_description
1 polymer ?
#
loop_
_entity_poly.entity_id
_entity_poly.type
_entity_poly.pdbx_seq_one_letter_code
_entity_poly.pdbx_strand_id
1 'polypeptide(L)'
;MQMTMVEYVLLQAIILFDPECLALTLKGQEAVNEKRAALLSSLRKHLDSSMNKVESAYRFAAILLRVSQCHVRNTLGFKKLWDTVALIYIL
;
A
#
# COMPACT_ATOMS: atom_id res chain seq x y z
N MET A 1 -3.54 0.59 17.66
CA MET A 1 -2.18 0.23 17.19
C MET A 1 -1.42 1.50 16.82
N GLN A 2 -0.36 1.80 17.57
CA GLN A 2 0.64 2.78 17.17
C GLN A 2 1.53 2.14 16.09
N MET A 3 1.51 2.71 14.89
CA MET A 3 2.37 2.28 13.78
C MET A 3 3.70 2.99 13.87
N THR A 4 4.78 2.30 13.51
CA THR A 4 6.06 2.98 13.29
C THR A 4 5.98 3.84 12.02
N MET A 5 6.89 4.82 11.88
CA MET A 5 6.97 5.62 10.65
C MET A 5 7.20 4.75 9.41
N VAL A 6 7.97 3.67 9.54
CA VAL A 6 8.24 2.72 8.44
C VAL A 6 6.97 1.97 8.05
N GLU A 7 6.24 1.42 9.02
CA GLU A 7 4.94 0.77 8.79
C GLU A 7 3.93 1.72 8.14
N TYR A 8 3.90 2.97 8.57
CA TYR A 8 3.00 3.99 8.04
C TYR A 8 3.33 4.36 6.58
N VAL A 9 4.60 4.60 6.26
CA VAL A 9 5.02 4.92 4.88
C VAL A 9 4.76 3.73 3.94
N LEU A 10 5.08 2.51 4.38
CA LEU A 10 4.80 1.30 3.59
C LEU A 10 3.30 1.12 3.38
N LEU A 11 2.48 1.38 4.40
CA LEU A 11 1.02 1.34 4.29
C LEU A 11 0.51 2.37 3.27
N GLN A 12 0.97 3.62 3.32
CA GLN A 12 0.60 4.65 2.35
C GLN A 12 0.99 4.26 0.93
N ALA A 13 2.19 3.69 0.75
CA ALA A 13 2.64 3.21 -0.56
C ALA A 13 1.78 2.04 -1.07
N ILE A 14 1.43 1.07 -0.21
CA ILE A 14 0.58 -0.07 -0.59
C ILE A 14 -0.82 0.39 -1.02
N ILE A 15 -1.38 1.40 -0.33
CA ILE A 15 -2.68 1.97 -0.69
C ILE A 15 -2.58 2.79 -1.97
N LEU A 16 -1.47 3.51 -2.17
CA LEU A 16 -1.21 4.25 -3.40
C LEU A 16 -1.24 3.29 -4.59
N PHE A 17 -0.43 2.22 -4.56
CA PHE A 17 -0.34 1.21 -5.63
C PHE A 17 -1.53 0.25 -5.68
N ASP A 18 -2.75 0.75 -5.53
CA ASP A 18 -3.95 -0.05 -5.69
C ASP A 18 -4.36 -0.11 -7.18
N PRO A 19 -4.52 -1.33 -7.76
CA PRO A 19 -4.85 -1.51 -9.17
C PRO A 19 -6.28 -1.05 -9.53
N GLU A 20 -7.20 -0.94 -8.57
CA GLU A 20 -8.59 -0.53 -8.83
C GLU A 20 -8.77 1.00 -8.85
N CYS A 21 -7.84 1.76 -8.26
CA CYS A 21 -7.88 3.22 -8.28
C CYS A 21 -7.55 3.84 -9.65
N LEU A 22 -7.04 3.06 -10.59
CA LEU A 22 -6.34 3.55 -11.75
C LEU A 22 -7.04 3.10 -13.04
N ALA A 23 -7.44 4.05 -13.89
CA ALA A 23 -7.81 3.80 -15.29
C ALA A 23 -6.56 3.47 -16.13
N LEU A 24 -5.76 2.52 -15.66
CA LEU A 24 -4.53 2.06 -16.30
C LEU A 24 -4.84 1.04 -17.39
N THR A 25 -3.96 0.98 -18.38
CA THR A 25 -3.88 -0.14 -19.31
C THR A 25 -3.54 -1.43 -18.55
N LEU A 26 -3.89 -2.60 -19.11
CA LEU A 26 -3.57 -3.91 -18.52
C LEU A 26 -2.10 -4.03 -18.07
N LYS A 27 -1.16 -3.58 -18.90
CA LYS A 27 0.27 -3.55 -18.57
C LYS A 27 0.61 -2.64 -17.39
N GLY A 28 -0.09 -1.52 -17.25
CA GLY A 28 0.05 -0.63 -16.11
C GLY A 28 -0.46 -1.26 -14.82
N GLN A 29 -1.57 -1.99 -14.89
CA GLN A 29 -2.11 -2.74 -13.74
C GLN A 29 -1.15 -3.86 -13.30
N GLU A 30 -0.53 -4.57 -14.23
CA GLU A 30 0.50 -5.58 -13.95
C GLU A 30 1.71 -4.95 -13.22
N ALA A 31 2.25 -3.86 -13.74
CA ALA A 31 3.38 -3.16 -13.12
C ALA A 31 3.04 -2.63 -11.72
N VAL A 32 1.83 -2.10 -11.51
CA VAL A 32 1.35 -1.65 -10.19
C VAL A 32 1.22 -2.83 -9.22
N ASN A 33 0.67 -3.96 -9.68
CA ASN A 33 0.56 -5.17 -8.87
C ASN A 33 1.93 -5.73 -8.47
N GLU A 34 2.90 -5.74 -9.37
CA GLU A 34 4.27 -6.15 -9.06
C GLU A 34 4.90 -5.24 -7.99
N LYS A 35 4.73 -3.92 -8.11
CA LYS A 35 5.21 -2.97 -7.10
C LYS A 35 4.53 -3.16 -5.76
N ARG A 36 3.20 -3.37 -5.75
CA ARG A 36 2.44 -3.66 -4.53
C ARG A 36 2.92 -4.95 -3.86
N ALA A 37 3.18 -6.01 -4.63
CA ALA A 37 3.73 -7.26 -4.11
C ALA A 37 5.13 -7.07 -3.50
N ALA A 38 6.00 -6.28 -4.14
CA ALA A 38 7.33 -5.96 -3.62
C ALA A 38 7.26 -5.17 -2.29
N LEU A 39 6.33 -4.22 -2.18
CA LEU A 39 6.09 -3.45 -0.95
C LEU A 39 5.58 -4.34 0.19
N LEU A 40 4.65 -5.25 -0.12
CA LEU A 40 4.15 -6.24 0.85
C LEU A 40 5.25 -7.18 1.34
N SER A 41 6.13 -7.64 0.43
CA SER A 41 7.30 -8.44 0.80
C SER A 41 8.27 -7.65 1.71
N SER A 42 8.48 -6.37 1.43
CA SER A 42 9.34 -5.49 2.22
C SER A 42 8.77 -5.26 3.63
N LEU A 43 7.45 -5.02 3.73
CA LEU A 43 6.75 -4.93 5.01
C LEU A 43 6.89 -6.23 5.81
N ARG A 44 6.74 -7.38 5.15
CA ARG A 44 6.88 -8.68 5.82
C ARG A 44 8.29 -8.89 6.36
N LYS A 45 9.32 -8.61 5.56
CA LYS A 45 10.72 -8.69 5.98
C LYS A 45 11.02 -7.75 7.15
N HIS A 46 10.49 -6.53 7.13
CA HIS A 46 10.66 -5.57 8.21
C HIS A 46 10.07 -6.10 9.53
N LEU A 47 8.85 -6.62 9.50
CA LEU A 47 8.20 -7.18 10.68
C LEU A 47 8.90 -8.45 11.19
N ASP A 48 9.30 -9.34 10.28
CA ASP A 48 10.02 -10.57 10.62
C ASP A 48 11.43 -10.27 11.19
N SER A 49 12.04 -9.14 10.82
CA SER A 49 13.33 -8.70 11.39
C SER A 49 13.20 -8.08 12.79
N SER A 50 12.02 -7.57 13.13
CA SER A 50 11.78 -6.83 14.38
C SER A 50 11.07 -7.66 15.44
N MET A 51 10.39 -8.76 15.08
CA MET A 51 9.47 -9.47 15.97
C MET A 51 9.54 -10.99 15.76
N ASN A 52 9.00 -11.73 16.72
CA ASN A 52 8.82 -13.18 16.59
C ASN A 52 7.82 -13.50 15.46
N LYS A 53 7.97 -14.67 14.81
CA LYS A 53 7.16 -15.06 13.63
C LYS A 53 5.64 -14.94 13.85
N VAL A 54 5.15 -15.27 15.05
CA VAL A 54 3.73 -15.21 15.40
C VAL A 54 3.25 -13.77 15.54
N GLU A 55 4.01 -12.93 16.25
CA GLU A 55 3.69 -11.51 16.43
C GLU A 55 3.79 -10.74 15.11
N SER A 56 4.82 -11.03 14.31
CA SER A 56 4.99 -10.49 12.96
C SER A 56 3.78 -10.83 12.08
N ALA A 57 3.34 -12.08 12.07
CA ALA A 57 2.16 -12.49 11.29
C ALA A 57 0.88 -11.79 11.76
N TYR A 58 0.67 -11.68 13.07
CA TYR A 58 -0.48 -10.97 13.64
C TYR A 58 -0.47 -9.48 13.28
N ARG A 59 0.70 -8.83 13.40
CA ARG A 59 0.88 -7.41 13.09
C ARG A 59 0.74 -7.13 11.60
N PHE A 60 1.26 -8.02 10.75
CA PHE A 60 1.08 -7.96 9.31
C PHE A 60 -0.40 -8.04 8.93
N ALA A 61 -1.15 -8.99 9.49
CA ALA A 61 -2.59 -9.12 9.26
C ALA A 61 -3.35 -7.87 9.75
N ALA A 62 -2.99 -7.31 10.90
CA ALA A 62 -3.59 -6.08 11.43
C ALA A 62 -3.34 -4.87 10.52
N ILE A 63 -2.16 -4.75 9.92
CA ILE A 63 -1.83 -3.69 8.95
C ILE A 63 -2.63 -3.88 7.66
N LEU A 64 -2.72 -5.10 7.13
CA LEU A 64 -3.51 -5.41 5.94
C LEU A 64 -5.00 -5.11 6.12
N LEU A 65 -5.58 -5.44 7.28
CA LEU A 65 -6.97 -5.11 7.58
C LEU A 65 -7.22 -3.60 7.53
N ARG A 66 -6.24 -2.78 7.93
CA ARG A 66 -6.32 -1.32 7.81
C ARG A 66 -6.21 -0.84 6.36
N VAL A 67 -5.44 -1.52 5.50
CA VAL A 67 -5.45 -1.24 4.04
C VAL A 67 -6.86 -1.44 3.50
N SER A 68 -7.50 -2.59 3.79
CA SER A 68 -8.85 -2.89 3.31
C SER A 68 -9.89 -1.90 3.79
N GLN A 69 -9.80 -1.45 5.05
CA GLN A 69 -10.70 -0.41 5.59
C GLN A 69 -10.46 0.97 4.97
N CYS A 70 -9.21 1.31 4.64
CA CYS A 70 -8.85 2.57 3.99
C CYS A 70 -9.30 2.60 2.52
N HIS A 71 -9.16 1.46 1.83
CA HIS A 71 -9.56 1.27 0.43
C HIS A 71 -11.06 1.55 0.24
N VAL A 72 -11.90 0.97 1.11
CA VAL A 72 -13.37 1.16 1.09
C VAL A 72 -13.77 2.61 1.39
N ARG A 73 -13.00 3.34 2.21
CA ARG A 73 -13.38 4.67 2.72
C ARG A 73 -12.90 5.83 1.83
N ASN A 74 -11.85 5.64 1.04
CA ASN A 74 -11.14 6.74 0.37
C ASN A 74 -11.15 6.69 -1.17
N THR A 75 -11.98 5.87 -1.81
CA THR A 75 -12.15 5.85 -3.29
C THR A 75 -12.38 7.24 -3.90
N LEU A 76 -13.03 8.17 -3.18
CA LEU A 76 -13.26 9.55 -3.62
C LEU A 76 -12.07 10.51 -3.36
N GLY A 77 -11.27 10.26 -2.32
CA GLY A 77 -10.14 11.12 -1.94
C GLY A 77 -8.86 10.78 -2.69
N PHE A 78 -8.62 9.49 -2.96
CA PHE A 78 -7.45 9.03 -3.70
C PHE A 78 -7.45 9.50 -5.16
N LYS A 79 -8.62 9.61 -5.81
CA LYS A 79 -8.72 10.14 -7.18
C LYS A 79 -8.13 11.55 -7.31
N LYS A 80 -8.43 12.46 -6.37
CA LYS A 80 -7.90 13.84 -6.37
C LYS A 80 -6.38 13.91 -6.12
N LEU A 81 -5.88 13.04 -5.24
CA LEU A 81 -4.44 13.01 -4.93
C LEU A 81 -3.65 12.45 -6.12
N TRP A 82 -4.20 11.44 -6.80
CA TRP A 82 -3.66 10.89 -8.03
C TRP A 82 -3.70 11.87 -9.20
N ASP A 83 -4.78 12.65 -9.38
CA ASP A 83 -4.82 13.70 -10.42
C ASP A 83 -3.67 14.70 -10.23
N THR A 84 -3.32 15.00 -8.98
CA THR A 84 -2.22 15.91 -8.64
C THR A 84 -0.84 15.28 -8.89
N VAL A 85 -0.66 14.01 -8.51
CA VAL A 85 0.62 13.29 -8.70
C VAL A 85 0.84 12.91 -10.17
N ALA A 86 -0.21 12.55 -10.91
CA ALA A 86 -0.14 12.29 -12.34
C ALA A 86 0.23 13.55 -13.13
N LEU A 87 -0.28 14.73 -12.72
CA LEU A 87 0.14 16.01 -13.30
C LEU A 87 1.62 16.31 -13.06
N ILE A 88 2.18 15.91 -11.91
CA ILE A 88 3.60 16.11 -11.60
C ILE A 88 4.52 15.15 -12.39
N TYR A 89 4.05 13.95 -12.72
CA TYR A 89 4.85 12.96 -13.46
C TYR A 89 4.70 13.04 -15.00
N ILE A 90 3.77 13.86 -15.51
CA ILE A 90 3.54 14.07 -16.96
C ILE A 90 4.14 15.41 -17.46
N LEU A 91 4.64 16.26 -16.56
CA LEU A 91 5.46 17.45 -16.87
C LEU A 91 6.96 17.12 -16.76
#